data_AF-A0A961QJG5-F1
#
_entry.id   AF-A0A961QJG5-F1
#
_cell.length_a   1.000
_cell.length_b   1.000
_cell.length_c   1.000
_cell.angle_alpha   90.00
_cell.angle_beta   90.00
_cell.angle_gamma   90.00
#
_symmetry.space_group_name_H-M   'P 1'
#
loop_
_entity.id
_entity.type
_entity.pdbx_description
1 polymer ?
#
loop_
_entity_poly.entity_id
_entity_poly.type
_entity_poly.pdbx_seq_one_letter_code
_entity_poly.pdbx_strand_id
1 'polypeptide(L)'
;MNGYDSIFSTIDVRSFSSIWFWIAVAVAWSNTTHFILGVPFDMVQRAKRRGGTVMEDLEVLTMIQVRRRLQIIRSGGVWLVAFWSAILTTLAMLGFGYGHELAQALTLLLLPLTLAAWLGLRMAARFEADPPSGAALTRALTLHRLLIQGIGLLAILITTMWGSWFNLTLRMFGG
;
A
#
# COMPACT_ATOMS: atom_id res chain seq x y z
N MET A 1 34.25 19.30 8.59
CA MET A 1 33.40 18.13 8.26
C MET A 1 32.09 18.36 8.97
N ASN A 2 31.08 18.78 8.20
CA ASN A 2 29.86 19.42 8.71
C ASN A 2 28.90 18.34 9.24
N GLY A 3 28.16 18.64 10.31
CA GLY A 3 27.21 17.70 10.94
C GLY A 3 26.16 17.10 10.01
N TYR A 4 25.97 17.69 8.82
CA TYR A 4 25.16 17.12 7.73
C TYR A 4 25.72 15.78 7.22
N ASP A 5 27.04 15.64 7.07
CA ASP A 5 27.67 14.38 6.60
C ASP A 5 27.47 13.24 7.61
N SER A 6 27.34 13.58 8.91
CA SER A 6 27.14 12.59 9.98
C SER A 6 25.71 12.06 10.06
N ILE A 7 24.71 12.91 9.75
CA ILE A 7 23.31 12.47 9.68
C ILE A 7 23.11 11.54 8.48
N PHE A 8 23.77 11.81 7.34
CA PHE A 8 23.71 10.93 6.17
C PHE A 8 24.59 9.68 6.30
N SER A 9 25.70 9.70 7.05
CA SER A 9 26.51 8.50 7.31
C SER A 9 25.91 7.57 8.36
N THR A 10 25.03 8.07 9.24
CA THR A 10 24.29 7.25 10.22
C THR A 10 22.99 6.67 9.65
N ILE A 11 22.57 7.12 8.46
CA ILE A 11 21.59 6.38 7.65
C ILE A 11 22.36 5.18 7.08
N ASP A 12 22.41 4.08 7.83
CA ASP A 12 22.93 2.80 7.35
C ASP A 12 22.11 2.44 6.10
N VAL A 13 22.73 2.55 4.92
CA VAL A 13 22.12 2.33 3.59
C VAL A 13 21.75 0.86 3.34
N ARG A 14 22.00 -0.01 4.32
CA ARG A 14 21.39 -1.33 4.43
C ARG A 14 19.89 -1.17 4.66
N SER A 15 19.14 -1.15 3.57
CA SER A 15 17.71 -0.90 3.53
C SER A 15 16.92 -1.75 4.52
N PHE A 16 17.30 -3.02 4.75
CA PHE A 16 16.56 -3.88 5.69
C PHE A 16 16.86 -3.60 7.17
N SER A 17 18.02 -3.03 7.49
CA SER A 17 18.41 -2.65 8.85
C SER A 17 18.12 -1.17 9.16
N SER A 18 17.82 -0.38 8.14
CA SER A 18 17.52 1.04 8.28
C SER A 18 16.17 1.27 8.96
N ILE A 19 16.18 2.01 10.07
CA ILE A 19 14.93 2.45 10.73
C ILE A 19 14.04 3.27 9.79
N TRP A 20 14.66 4.01 8.86
CA TRP A 20 13.95 4.83 7.88
C TRP A 20 13.12 4.01 6.91
N PHE A 21 13.64 2.85 6.48
CA PHE A 21 12.86 1.92 5.66
C PHE A 21 11.61 1.45 6.42
N TRP A 22 11.77 1.03 7.67
CA TRP A 22 10.64 0.57 8.48
C TRP A 22 9.64 1.68 8.81
N ILE A 23 10.10 2.93 9.00
CA ILE A 23 9.21 4.09 9.09
C ILE A 23 8.43 4.27 7.79
N ALA A 24 9.08 4.20 6.63
CA ALA A 24 8.41 4.31 5.33
C ALA A 24 7.36 3.20 5.13
N VAL A 25 7.70 1.95 5.47
CA VAL A 25 6.78 0.81 5.45
C VAL A 25 5.58 1.07 6.37
N ALA A 26 5.81 1.48 7.62
CA ALA A 26 4.75 1.74 8.60
C ALA A 26 3.83 2.88 8.16
N VAL A 27 4.38 3.98 7.64
CA VAL A 27 3.61 5.13 7.13
C VAL A 27 2.79 4.72 5.91
N ALA A 28 3.39 4.01 4.94
CA ALA A 28 2.69 3.58 3.73
C ALA A 28 1.51 2.65 4.04
N TRP A 29 1.70 1.69 4.94
CA TRP A 29 0.64 0.77 5.36
C TRP A 29 -0.42 1.43 6.25
N SER A 30 -0.02 2.35 7.13
CA SER A 30 -0.95 3.15 7.93
C SER A 30 -1.88 3.97 7.04
N ASN A 31 -1.33 4.68 6.05
CA ASN A 31 -2.10 5.46 5.10
C ASN A 31 -3.07 4.59 4.29
N THR A 32 -2.57 3.46 3.76
CA THR A 32 -3.35 2.52 2.93
C THR A 32 -4.49 1.86 3.71
N THR A 33 -4.30 1.62 5.02
CA THR A 33 -5.31 1.01 5.91
C THR A 33 -6.31 2.03 6.46
N HIS A 34 -5.91 3.30 6.57
CA HIS A 34 -6.77 4.37 7.08
C HIS A 34 -7.78 4.83 6.02
N PHE A 35 -7.34 5.00 4.76
CA PHE A 35 -8.17 5.48 3.65
C PHE A 35 -8.62 4.35 2.74
N ILE A 36 -9.70 3.68 3.09
CA ILE A 36 -10.25 2.57 2.29
C ILE A 36 -11.10 3.16 1.18
N LEU A 37 -10.74 2.86 -0.06
CA LEU A 37 -11.39 3.42 -1.25
C LEU A 37 -11.38 4.97 -1.31
N GLY A 38 -10.56 5.63 -0.48
CA GLY A 38 -10.49 7.09 -0.37
C GLY A 38 -11.37 7.67 0.74
N VAL A 39 -12.03 6.83 1.54
CA VAL A 39 -12.85 7.25 2.67
C VAL A 39 -12.16 6.88 3.99
N PRO A 40 -12.09 7.79 4.98
CA PRO A 40 -11.56 7.50 6.31
C PRO A 40 -12.37 6.40 7.01
N PHE A 41 -11.71 5.38 7.58
CA PHE A 41 -12.42 4.26 8.20
C PHE A 41 -13.27 4.64 9.42
N ASP A 42 -12.92 5.72 10.12
CA ASP A 42 -13.71 6.24 11.22
C ASP A 42 -15.10 6.71 10.74
N MET A 43 -15.24 7.22 9.51
CA MET A 43 -16.55 7.55 8.93
C MET A 43 -17.39 6.30 8.73
N VAL A 44 -16.77 5.20 8.27
CA VAL A 44 -17.45 3.90 8.12
C VAL A 44 -17.98 3.40 9.47
N GLN A 45 -17.16 3.49 10.52
CA GLN A 45 -17.59 3.08 11.86
C GLN A 45 -18.67 4.00 12.46
N ARG A 46 -18.62 5.30 12.17
CA ARG A 46 -19.62 6.28 12.61
C ARG A 46 -20.95 6.05 11.91
N ALA A 47 -20.94 5.88 10.59
CA ALA A 47 -22.11 5.57 9.78
C ALA A 47 -22.79 4.26 10.23
N LYS A 48 -22.00 3.20 10.47
CA LYS A 48 -22.52 1.93 10.99
C LYS A 48 -23.23 2.07 12.35
N ARG A 49 -22.76 2.98 13.21
CA ARG A 49 -23.30 3.18 14.57
C ARG A 49 -24.49 4.13 14.61
N ARG A 50 -24.46 5.22 13.83
CA ARG A 50 -25.45 6.31 13.91
C ARG A 50 -26.54 6.22 12.84
N GLY A 51 -26.25 5.65 11.67
CA GLY A 51 -27.18 5.65 10.54
C GLY A 51 -27.60 7.05 10.10
N GLY A 52 -28.75 7.14 9.42
CA GLY A 52 -29.35 8.40 8.97
C GLY A 52 -28.42 9.23 8.09
N THR A 53 -28.37 10.53 8.34
CA THR A 53 -27.54 11.49 7.59
C THR A 53 -26.06 11.11 7.54
N VAL A 54 -25.52 10.49 8.60
CA VAL A 54 -24.11 10.03 8.63
C VAL A 54 -23.87 8.88 7.63
N MET A 55 -24.88 8.05 7.37
CA MET A 55 -24.80 7.01 6.35
C MET A 55 -24.91 7.60 4.94
N GLU A 56 -25.82 8.56 4.74
CA GLU A 56 -25.97 9.27 3.47
C GLU A 56 -24.67 9.99 3.08
N ASP A 57 -24.04 10.68 4.02
CA ASP A 57 -22.74 11.34 3.81
C ASP A 57 -21.66 10.33 3.41
N LEU A 58 -21.64 9.15 4.04
CA LEU A 58 -20.70 8.08 3.71
C LEU A 58 -20.92 7.55 2.28
N GLU A 59 -22.18 7.32 1.91
CA GLU A 59 -22.56 6.84 0.57
C GLU A 59 -22.15 7.84 -0.50
N VAL A 60 -22.51 9.11 -0.32
CA VAL A 60 -22.16 10.21 -1.24
C VAL A 60 -20.65 10.31 -1.40
N LEU A 61 -19.90 10.37 -0.28
CA LEU A 61 -18.45 10.48 -0.31
C LEU A 61 -17.80 9.27 -0.98
N THR A 62 -18.27 8.06 -0.67
CA THR A 62 -17.76 6.83 -1.31
C THR A 62 -17.94 6.89 -2.81
N MET A 63 -19.13 7.26 -3.28
CA MET A 63 -19.42 7.30 -4.72
C MET A 63 -18.65 8.41 -5.45
N ILE A 64 -18.37 9.55 -4.80
CA ILE A 64 -17.45 10.57 -5.33
C ILE A 64 -16.06 9.96 -5.55
N GLN A 65 -15.55 9.21 -4.56
CA GLN A 65 -14.23 8.60 -4.66
C GLN A 65 -14.16 7.47 -5.70
N VAL A 66 -15.24 6.67 -5.83
CA VAL A 66 -15.39 5.66 -6.91
C VAL A 66 -15.25 6.33 -8.27
N ARG A 67 -16.08 7.35 -8.55
CA ARG A 67 -16.09 8.06 -9.83
C ARG A 67 -14.73 8.67 -10.15
N ARG A 68 -14.12 9.35 -9.18
CA ARG A 68 -12.80 9.98 -9.34
C ARG A 68 -11.71 8.96 -9.69
N ARG A 69 -11.68 7.82 -8.98
CA ARG A 69 -10.70 6.74 -9.25
C ARG A 69 -10.87 6.15 -10.64
N LEU A 70 -12.10 5.83 -11.04
CA LEU A 70 -12.37 5.24 -12.36
C LEU A 70 -12.13 6.24 -13.49
N GLN A 71 -12.41 7.52 -13.29
CA GLN A 71 -12.09 8.56 -14.26
C GLN A 71 -10.59 8.62 -14.56
N ILE A 72 -9.72 8.56 -13.53
CA ILE A 72 -8.26 8.54 -13.71
C ILE A 72 -7.81 7.32 -14.52
N ILE A 73 -8.39 6.15 -14.24
CA ILE A 73 -8.04 4.91 -14.97
C ILE A 73 -8.61 4.92 -16.40
N ARG A 74 -9.76 5.53 -16.64
CA ARG A 74 -10.33 5.63 -18.00
C ARG A 74 -9.57 6.62 -18.89
N SER A 75 -9.05 7.71 -18.33
CA SER A 75 -8.34 8.73 -19.12
C SER A 75 -6.91 8.32 -19.50
N GLY A 76 -6.22 7.56 -18.65
CA GLY A 76 -4.81 7.22 -18.85
C GLY A 76 -4.35 5.92 -18.22
N GLY A 77 -5.28 5.03 -17.85
CA GLY A 77 -4.97 3.82 -17.08
C GLY A 77 -4.02 2.86 -17.79
N VAL A 78 -4.11 2.72 -19.12
CA VAL A 78 -3.20 1.84 -19.88
C VAL A 78 -1.76 2.32 -19.75
N TRP A 79 -1.50 3.61 -19.98
CA TRP A 79 -0.17 4.20 -19.84
C TRP A 79 0.33 4.17 -18.40
N LEU A 80 -0.55 4.47 -17.43
CA LEU A 80 -0.23 4.39 -16.01
C LEU A 80 0.21 2.98 -15.61
N VAL A 81 -0.57 1.96 -15.99
CA VAL A 81 -0.28 0.56 -15.67
C VAL A 81 0.99 0.09 -16.37
N ALA A 82 1.17 0.42 -17.65
CA ALA A 82 2.38 0.07 -18.40
C ALA A 82 3.63 0.67 -17.74
N PHE A 83 3.63 1.98 -17.48
CA PHE A 83 4.76 2.66 -16.83
C PHE A 83 5.03 2.11 -15.42
N TRP A 84 3.98 1.93 -14.61
CA TRP A 84 4.12 1.38 -13.27
C TRP A 84 4.63 -0.06 -13.25
N SER A 85 4.15 -0.90 -14.19
CA SER A 85 4.66 -2.26 -14.35
C SER A 85 6.13 -2.28 -14.74
N ALA A 86 6.57 -1.37 -15.64
CA ALA A 86 7.97 -1.26 -16.03
C ALA A 86 8.87 -0.89 -14.84
N ILE A 87 8.42 0.05 -13.98
CA ILE A 87 9.12 0.39 -12.73
C ILE A 87 9.23 -0.83 -11.83
N LEU A 88 8.11 -1.52 -11.54
CA LEU A 88 8.11 -2.68 -10.66
C LEU A 88 8.98 -3.82 -11.18
N THR A 89 8.93 -4.10 -12.48
CA THR A 89 9.78 -5.11 -13.13
C THR A 89 11.25 -4.74 -13.04
N THR A 90 11.58 -3.46 -13.27
CA THR A 90 12.97 -2.97 -13.17
C THR A 90 13.50 -3.11 -11.74
N LEU A 91 12.72 -2.71 -10.74
CA LEU A 91 13.06 -2.88 -9.33
C LEU A 91 13.20 -4.37 -8.96
N ALA A 92 12.32 -5.23 -9.45
CA ALA A 92 12.39 -6.66 -9.20
C ALA A 92 13.64 -7.28 -9.84
N MET A 93 13.99 -6.90 -11.08
CA MET A 93 15.21 -7.37 -11.76
C MET A 93 16.47 -6.89 -11.04
N LEU A 94 16.55 -5.60 -10.71
CA LEU A 94 17.69 -5.06 -9.95
C LEU A 94 17.80 -5.70 -8.56
N GLY A 95 16.67 -5.91 -7.89
CA GLY A 95 16.64 -6.48 -6.56
C GLY A 95 17.02 -7.96 -6.53
N PHE A 96 16.26 -8.79 -7.23
CA PHE A 96 16.37 -10.26 -7.14
C PHE A 96 17.29 -10.86 -8.20
N GLY A 97 17.44 -10.20 -9.36
CA GLY A 97 18.36 -10.64 -10.42
C GLY A 97 19.80 -10.19 -10.19
N TYR A 98 20.00 -8.93 -9.79
CA TYR A 98 21.33 -8.34 -9.58
C TYR A 98 21.74 -8.20 -8.10
N GLY A 99 20.86 -8.53 -7.16
CA GLY A 99 21.19 -8.52 -5.72
C GLY A 99 21.23 -7.14 -5.07
N HIS A 100 20.65 -6.10 -5.69
CA HIS A 100 20.61 -4.76 -5.10
C HIS A 100 19.62 -4.69 -3.93
N GLU A 101 20.14 -4.53 -2.70
CA GLU A 101 19.34 -4.54 -1.47
C GLU A 101 18.19 -3.52 -1.47
N LEU A 102 18.47 -2.26 -1.86
CA LEU A 102 17.45 -1.21 -1.93
C LEU A 102 16.32 -1.57 -2.91
N ALA A 103 16.67 -2.16 -4.06
CA ALA A 103 15.68 -2.56 -5.04
C ALA A 103 14.83 -3.75 -4.56
N GLN A 104 15.40 -4.69 -3.79
CA GLN A 104 14.63 -5.74 -3.12
C GLN A 104 13.64 -5.15 -2.12
N ALA A 105 14.12 -4.27 -1.24
CA ALA A 105 13.31 -3.62 -0.21
C ALA A 105 12.16 -2.81 -0.81
N LEU A 106 12.43 -2.01 -1.86
CA LEU A 106 11.41 -1.27 -2.58
C LEU A 106 10.42 -2.18 -3.29
N THR A 107 10.87 -3.29 -3.90
CA THR A 107 9.96 -4.25 -4.54
C THR A 107 9.03 -4.89 -3.53
N LEU A 108 9.56 -5.33 -2.38
CA LEU A 108 8.78 -5.94 -1.29
C LEU A 108 7.78 -4.97 -0.66
N LEU A 109 8.04 -3.66 -0.69
CA LEU A 109 7.10 -2.63 -0.26
C LEU A 109 6.05 -2.31 -1.34
N LEU A 110 6.49 -2.03 -2.57
CA LEU A 110 5.62 -1.50 -3.64
C LEU A 110 4.70 -2.57 -4.24
N LEU A 111 5.15 -3.83 -4.32
CA LEU A 111 4.36 -4.91 -4.88
C LEU A 111 3.02 -5.14 -4.13
N PRO A 112 3.00 -5.32 -2.79
CA PRO A 112 1.75 -5.50 -2.05
C PRO A 112 0.89 -4.23 -1.99
N LEU A 113 1.51 -3.03 -2.01
CA LEU A 113 0.76 -1.78 -2.16
C LEU A 113 0.05 -1.68 -3.52
N THR A 114 0.72 -2.13 -4.59
CA THR A 114 0.14 -2.20 -5.93
C THR A 114 -1.03 -3.18 -5.98
N LEU A 115 -0.91 -4.33 -5.31
CA LEU A 115 -2.00 -5.28 -5.15
C LEU A 115 -3.19 -4.65 -4.41
N ALA A 116 -2.95 -3.95 -3.30
CA ALA A 116 -4.00 -3.25 -2.55
C ALA A 116 -4.69 -2.18 -3.41
N ALA A 117 -3.94 -1.40 -4.19
CA ALA A 117 -4.47 -0.40 -5.12
C ALA A 117 -5.35 -1.04 -6.20
N TRP A 118 -4.90 -2.15 -6.79
CA TRP A 118 -5.66 -2.90 -7.80
C TRP A 118 -6.97 -3.46 -7.23
N LEU A 119 -6.96 -4.01 -6.02
CA LEU A 119 -8.17 -4.48 -5.35
C LEU A 119 -9.14 -3.33 -5.05
N GLY A 120 -8.63 -2.16 -4.68
CA GLY A 120 -9.43 -0.94 -4.54
C GLY A 120 -10.07 -0.51 -5.86
N LEU A 121 -9.36 -0.62 -6.99
CA LEU A 121 -9.93 -0.35 -8.32
C LEU A 121 -11.00 -1.36 -8.71
N ARG A 122 -10.79 -2.65 -8.44
CA ARG A 122 -11.83 -3.69 -8.66
C ARG A 122 -13.08 -3.43 -7.83
N MET A 123 -12.91 -3.02 -6.57
CA MET A 123 -14.04 -2.63 -5.72
C MET A 123 -14.76 -1.39 -6.26
N ALA A 124 -14.02 -0.38 -6.70
CA ALA A 124 -14.61 0.82 -7.30
C ALA A 124 -15.42 0.49 -8.56
N ALA A 125 -14.87 -0.34 -9.46
CA ALA A 125 -15.59 -0.79 -10.66
C ALA A 125 -16.87 -1.57 -10.30
N ARG A 126 -16.82 -2.41 -9.26
CA ARG A 126 -18.00 -3.12 -8.75
C ARG A 126 -19.06 -2.15 -8.21
N PHE A 127 -18.65 -1.15 -7.43
CA PHE A 127 -19.56 -0.18 -6.83
C PHE A 127 -20.17 0.77 -7.87
N GLU A 128 -19.49 1.02 -8.98
CA GLU A 128 -20.08 1.78 -10.09
C GLU A 128 -21.19 1.00 -10.79
N ALA A 129 -21.03 -0.33 -10.96
CA ALA A 129 -22.02 -1.18 -11.60
C ALA A 129 -23.21 -1.51 -10.68
N ASP A 130 -22.95 -1.75 -9.39
CA ASP A 130 -23.96 -2.08 -8.38
C ASP A 130 -23.64 -1.31 -7.09
N PRO A 131 -24.15 -0.06 -6.94
CA PRO A 131 -23.86 0.79 -5.79
C PRO A 131 -24.46 0.20 -4.50
N PRO A 132 -23.63 -0.24 -3.53
CA PRO A 132 -24.16 -0.76 -2.27
C PRO A 132 -24.63 0.40 -1.39
N SER A 133 -25.68 0.18 -0.61
CA SER A 133 -26.22 1.15 0.36
C SER A 133 -26.26 0.58 1.78
N GLY A 134 -26.32 1.47 2.76
CA GLY A 134 -26.50 1.19 4.17
C GLY A 134 -25.53 0.15 4.73
N ALA A 135 -26.11 -0.93 5.29
CA ALA A 135 -25.35 -2.01 5.90
C ALA A 135 -24.47 -2.77 4.89
N ALA A 136 -24.89 -2.87 3.62
CA ALA A 136 -24.12 -3.54 2.58
C ALA A 136 -22.82 -2.76 2.26
N LEU A 137 -22.91 -1.43 2.18
CA LEU A 137 -21.75 -0.57 1.96
C LEU A 137 -20.74 -0.69 3.11
N THR A 138 -21.19 -0.51 4.34
CA THR A 138 -20.30 -0.58 5.52
C THR A 138 -19.66 -1.96 5.67
N ARG A 139 -20.38 -3.04 5.36
CA ARG A 139 -19.83 -4.40 5.34
C ARG A 139 -18.77 -4.57 4.26
N ALA A 140 -19.04 -4.12 3.03
CA ALA A 140 -18.10 -4.22 1.92
C ALA A 140 -16.79 -3.46 2.21
N LEU A 141 -16.87 -2.22 2.70
CA LEU A 141 -15.69 -1.43 3.09
C LEU A 141 -14.92 -2.07 4.25
N THR A 142 -15.62 -2.64 5.24
CA THR A 142 -14.96 -3.33 6.38
C THR A 142 -14.22 -4.58 5.93
N LEU A 143 -14.83 -5.40 5.07
CA LEU A 143 -14.19 -6.59 4.51
C LEU A 143 -12.99 -6.22 3.64
N HIS A 144 -13.10 -5.15 2.84
CA HIS A 144 -11.98 -4.65 2.05
C HIS A 144 -10.80 -4.26 2.92
N ARG A 145 -11.06 -3.54 4.02
CA ARG A 145 -10.02 -3.15 4.99
C ARG A 145 -9.34 -4.36 5.59
N LEU A 146 -10.11 -5.35 6.05
CA LEU A 146 -9.56 -6.55 6.66
C LEU A 146 -8.64 -7.30 5.68
N LEU A 147 -9.04 -7.36 4.41
CA LEU A 147 -8.22 -7.93 3.37
C LEU A 147 -6.92 -7.14 3.14
N ILE A 148 -6.99 -5.80 3.07
CA ILE A 148 -5.80 -4.94 2.93
C ILE A 148 -4.86 -5.10 4.14
N GLN A 149 -5.40 -5.18 5.36
CA GLN A 149 -4.63 -5.42 6.57
C GLN A 149 -3.94 -6.78 6.54
N GLY A 150 -4.64 -7.82 6.07
CA GLY A 150 -4.05 -9.16 5.88
C GLY A 150 -2.88 -9.13 4.90
N ILE A 151 -3.03 -8.44 3.76
CA ILE A 151 -1.93 -8.26 2.80
C ILE A 151 -0.77 -7.50 3.45
N GLY A 152 -1.05 -6.43 4.21
CA GLY A 152 -0.02 -5.64 4.88
C GLY A 152 0.76 -6.42 5.92
N LEU A 153 0.07 -7.20 6.74
CA LEU A 153 0.70 -8.07 7.73
C LEU A 153 1.59 -9.12 7.05
N LEU A 154 1.10 -9.78 5.99
CA LEU A 154 1.87 -10.75 5.22
C LEU A 154 3.08 -10.09 4.53
N ALA A 155 2.90 -8.91 3.96
CA ALA A 155 3.98 -8.15 3.34
C ALA A 155 5.09 -7.80 4.33
N ILE A 156 4.73 -7.28 5.50
CA ILE A 156 5.67 -6.97 6.58
C ILE A 156 6.40 -8.24 7.02
N LEU A 157 5.68 -9.33 7.25
CA LEU A 157 6.28 -10.62 7.64
C LEU A 157 7.30 -11.10 6.61
N ILE A 158 6.91 -11.16 5.33
CA ILE A 158 7.81 -11.57 4.23
C ILE A 158 9.02 -10.65 4.15
N THR A 159 8.82 -9.34 4.28
CA THR A 159 9.90 -8.35 4.25
C THR A 159 10.88 -8.54 5.40
N THR A 160 10.39 -8.78 6.62
CA THR A 160 11.23 -9.05 7.80
C THR A 160 12.01 -10.35 7.63
N MET A 161 11.34 -11.42 7.17
CA MET A 161 11.98 -12.73 6.95
C MET A 161 13.08 -12.62 5.88
N TRP A 162 12.77 -11.98 4.75
CA TRP A 162 13.72 -11.77 3.66
C TRP A 162 14.92 -10.93 4.12
N GLY A 163 14.67 -9.80 4.78
CA GLY A 163 15.73 -8.93 5.30
C GLY A 163 16.60 -9.64 6.33
N SER A 164 16.03 -10.50 7.18
CA SER A 164 16.81 -11.30 8.14
C SER A 164 17.69 -12.32 7.43
N TRP A 165 17.15 -13.05 6.46
CA TRP A 165 17.90 -14.00 5.64
C TRP A 165 19.06 -13.31 4.91
N PHE A 166 18.77 -12.23 4.17
CA PHE A 166 19.76 -11.47 3.42
C PHE A 166 20.91 -10.97 4.31
N ASN A 167 20.59 -10.42 5.48
CA ASN A 167 21.59 -9.98 6.46
C ASN A 167 22.48 -11.12 6.98
N LEU A 168 21.91 -12.31 7.23
CA LEU A 168 22.66 -13.47 7.69
C LEU A 168 23.58 -14.02 6.60
N THR A 169 23.10 -14.09 5.35
CA THR A 169 23.89 -14.55 4.20
C THR A 169 25.07 -13.62 3.91
N LEU A 170 24.86 -12.29 3.95
CA LEU A 170 25.93 -11.32 3.75
C LEU A 170 27.01 -11.41 4.85
N ARG A 171 26.60 -11.66 6.10
CA ARG A 171 27.52 -11.85 7.23
C ARG A 171 28.29 -13.16 7.16
N MET A 172 27.73 -14.20 6.54
CA MET A 172 28.35 -15.52 6.43
C MET A 172 29.36 -15.61 5.28
N PHE A 173 29.16 -14.87 4.17
CA PHE A 173 30.08 -14.85 3.02
C PHE A 173 31.03 -13.65 3.00
N GLY A 174 30.87 -12.69 3.91
CA GLY A 174 31.70 -11.49 4.05
C GLY A 174 32.65 -11.53 5.27
N GLY A 175 32.93 -12.73 5.80
CA GLY A 175 33.94 -12.99 6.82
C GLY A 175 35.19 -13.63 6.23
#